data_AF-A0A8S2XZP3-F1
#
_entry.id   AF-A0A8S2XZP3-F1
#
_cell.length_a   1.000
_cell.length_b   1.000
_cell.length_c   1.000
_cell.angle_alpha   90.00
_cell.angle_beta   90.00
_cell.angle_gamma   90.00
#
_symmetry.space_group_name_H-M   'P 1'
#
loop_
_entity.id
_entity.type
_entity.pdbx_description
1 polymer ?
#
loop_
_entity_poly.entity_id
_entity_poly.type
_entity_poly.pdbx_seq_one_letter_code
_entity_poly.pdbx_strand_id
1 'polypeptide(L)'
;MNLFNTKYNNRTIFVITSDEKSYCSRPFTHILNVVVTPDSFTPAEDMAILAVCQNTIVTVGTFGWWGAYLSSGVVIHDVKSPQNPTPIDNNCSKDAFFPS
;
A
#
# COMPACT_ATOMS: atom_id res chain seq x y z
N MET A 1 1.18 -10.76 3.11
CA MET A 1 1.89 -10.63 4.41
C MET A 1 2.97 -11.69 4.63
N ASN A 2 2.74 -12.97 4.26
CA ASN A 2 3.74 -14.05 4.44
C ASN A 2 5.15 -13.73 3.91
N LEU A 3 5.27 -13.12 2.73
CA LEU A 3 6.57 -12.75 2.16
C LEU A 3 7.44 -11.95 3.14
N PHE A 4 6.89 -10.89 3.74
CA PHE A 4 7.62 -10.05 4.68
C PHE A 4 7.77 -10.69 6.06
N ASN A 5 6.76 -11.43 6.52
CA ASN A 5 6.87 -12.21 7.76
C ASN A 5 8.02 -13.24 7.68
N THR A 6 8.16 -13.95 6.57
CA THR A 6 9.28 -14.87 6.34
C THR A 6 10.60 -14.12 6.20
N LYS A 7 10.63 -13.04 5.42
CA LYS A 7 11.86 -12.24 5.20
C LYS A 7 12.42 -11.63 6.48
N TYR A 8 11.55 -11.23 7.42
CA TYR A 8 11.93 -10.55 8.65
C TYR A 8 11.64 -11.37 9.92
N ASN A 9 11.59 -12.70 9.82
CA ASN A 9 11.44 -13.62 10.97
C ASN A 9 10.28 -13.25 11.92
N ASN A 10 9.11 -12.95 11.38
CA ASN A 10 7.90 -12.50 12.09
C ASN A 10 8.06 -11.21 12.92
N ARG A 11 9.11 -10.42 12.68
CA ARG A 11 9.33 -9.10 13.29
C ARG A 11 8.87 -7.96 12.39
N THR A 12 7.72 -8.14 11.72
CA THR A 12 7.12 -7.12 10.84
C THR A 12 5.83 -6.61 11.47
N ILE A 13 5.61 -5.29 11.41
CA ILE A 13 4.31 -4.67 11.68
C ILE A 13 3.77 -4.17 10.34
N PHE A 14 2.53 -4.50 10.03
CA PHE A 14 1.84 -4.02 8.84
C PHE A 14 0.95 -2.85 9.24
N VAL A 15 1.22 -1.67 8.68
CA VAL A 15 0.34 -0.52 8.82
C VAL A 15 -0.52 -0.40 7.57
N ILE A 16 -1.83 -0.23 7.75
CA ILE A 16 -2.82 -0.14 6.68
C ILE A 16 -3.44 1.24 6.71
N THR A 17 -3.42 1.91 5.56
CA THR A 17 -4.08 3.19 5.32
C THR A 17 -5.11 3.01 4.21
N SER A 18 -6.29 3.61 4.35
CA SER A 18 -7.31 3.66 3.29
C SER A 18 -8.16 4.93 3.43
N ASP A 19 -8.93 5.22 2.41
CA ASP A 19 -10.13 6.05 2.47
C ASP A 19 -11.20 5.46 3.40
N GLU A 20 -11.44 4.14 3.35
CA GLU A 20 -12.40 3.43 4.21
C GLU A 20 -11.72 2.58 5.30
N LYS A 21 -11.00 3.23 6.22
CA LYS A 21 -10.22 2.55 7.28
C LYS A 21 -11.08 1.64 8.16
N SER A 22 -12.30 2.08 8.48
CA SER A 22 -13.28 1.27 9.23
C SER A 22 -13.63 -0.05 8.53
N TYR A 23 -13.68 -0.08 7.19
CA TYR A 23 -13.87 -1.31 6.43
C TYR A 23 -12.63 -2.21 6.53
N CYS A 24 -11.44 -1.63 6.38
CA CYS A 24 -10.17 -2.36 6.46
C CYS A 24 -9.94 -3.02 7.83
N SER A 25 -10.48 -2.48 8.91
CA SER A 25 -10.32 -3.10 10.24
C SER A 25 -10.94 -4.49 10.35
N ARG A 26 -12.05 -4.76 9.65
CA ARG A 26 -12.84 -6.00 9.76
C ARG A 26 -12.09 -7.27 9.37
N PRO A 27 -11.42 -7.37 8.21
CA PRO A 27 -10.70 -8.59 7.82
C PRO A 27 -9.43 -8.84 8.64
N PHE A 28 -8.88 -7.82 9.31
CA PHE A 28 -7.59 -7.91 9.99
C PHE A 28 -7.68 -7.96 11.52
N THR A 29 -8.88 -8.00 12.10
CA THR A 29 -9.10 -8.06 13.55
C THR A 29 -8.36 -9.22 14.25
N HIS A 30 -8.13 -10.33 13.54
CA HIS A 30 -7.48 -11.52 14.08
C HIS A 30 -5.95 -11.54 13.89
N ILE A 31 -5.36 -10.52 13.24
CA ILE A 31 -3.93 -10.50 12.93
C ILE A 31 -3.22 -9.52 13.87
N LEU A 32 -2.44 -10.07 14.81
CA LEU A 32 -1.82 -9.32 15.90
C LEU A 32 -0.82 -8.24 15.47
N ASN A 33 -0.17 -8.42 14.32
CA ASN A 33 0.85 -7.50 13.82
C ASN A 33 0.34 -6.58 12.70
N VAL A 34 -0.98 -6.35 12.63
CA VAL A 34 -1.61 -5.43 11.71
C VAL A 34 -2.22 -4.26 12.49
N VAL A 35 -1.95 -3.04 12.03
CA VAL A 35 -2.49 -1.80 12.59
C VAL A 35 -3.13 -1.03 11.45
N VAL A 36 -4.40 -0.67 11.60
CA VAL A 36 -5.07 0.26 10.68
C VAL A 36 -4.91 1.67 11.25
N THR A 37 -4.61 2.66 10.40
CA THR A 37 -4.53 4.04 10.87
C THR A 37 -5.88 4.54 11.41
N PRO A 38 -5.88 5.51 12.32
CA PRO A 38 -7.13 6.05 12.86
C PRO A 38 -7.99 6.75 11.79
N ASP A 39 -9.32 6.67 11.91
CA ASP A 39 -10.25 7.43 11.05
C ASP A 39 -10.07 8.96 11.18
N SER A 40 -9.48 9.43 12.29
CA SER A 40 -9.19 10.84 12.50
C SER A 40 -7.97 11.34 11.70
N PHE A 41 -7.18 10.44 11.11
CA PHE A 41 -5.98 10.84 10.38
C PHE A 41 -6.35 11.40 9.01
N THR A 42 -5.75 12.55 8.71
CA THR A 42 -5.77 13.18 7.40
C THR A 42 -4.96 12.34 6.39
N PRO A 43 -5.21 12.49 5.08
CA PRO A 43 -4.40 11.84 4.05
C PRO A 43 -2.90 12.19 4.16
N ALA A 44 -2.55 13.37 4.67
CA ALA A 44 -1.18 13.77 4.89
C ALA A 44 -0.51 13.00 6.04
N GLU A 45 -1.25 12.72 7.12
CA GLU A 45 -0.75 11.91 8.24
C GLU A 45 -0.60 10.44 7.84
N ASP A 46 -1.54 9.90 7.06
CA ASP A 46 -1.41 8.58 6.44
C ASP A 46 -0.17 8.51 5.54
N MET A 47 0.06 9.53 4.70
CA MET A 47 1.24 9.63 3.83
C MET A 47 2.54 9.69 4.62
N ALA A 48 2.57 10.44 5.73
CA ALA A 48 3.74 10.53 6.59
C ALA A 48 4.10 9.18 7.21
N ILE A 49 3.09 8.38 7.58
CA ILE A 49 3.32 7.00 8.05
C ILE A 49 3.86 6.12 6.92
N LEU A 50 3.28 6.21 5.72
CA LEU A 50 3.77 5.43 4.58
C LEU A 50 5.22 5.77 4.21
N ALA A 51 5.61 7.05 4.32
CA ALA A 51 6.97 7.52 4.03
C ALA A 51 8.03 6.93 4.97
N VAL A 52 7.68 6.65 6.24
CA VAL A 52 8.62 6.05 7.20
C VAL A 52 8.65 4.52 7.17
N CYS A 53 7.78 3.88 6.39
CA CYS A 53 7.76 2.43 6.24
C CYS A 53 9.02 1.92 5.51
N GLN A 54 9.54 0.78 5.97
CA GLN A 54 10.74 0.14 5.39
C GLN A 54 10.44 -0.64 4.11
N ASN A 55 9.18 -1.00 3.87
CA ASN A 55 8.68 -1.66 2.67
C ASN A 55 7.21 -1.26 2.52
N THR A 56 6.74 -1.05 1.30
CA THR A 56 5.37 -0.58 1.04
C THR A 56 4.67 -1.53 0.09
N ILE A 57 3.42 -1.88 0.42
CA ILE A 57 2.51 -2.56 -0.50
C ILE A 57 1.47 -1.53 -0.91
N VAL A 58 1.32 -1.27 -2.20
CA VAL A 58 0.46 -0.19 -2.71
C VAL A 58 -0.48 -0.70 -3.79
N THR A 59 -1.67 -0.10 -3.84
CA THR A 59 -2.57 -0.21 -4.99
C THR A 59 -2.13 0.76 -6.08
N VAL A 60 -2.59 0.51 -7.30
CA VAL A 60 -2.34 1.43 -8.43
C VAL A 60 -3.15 2.71 -8.19
N GLY A 61 -2.44 3.81 -7.97
CA GLY A 61 -3.04 5.13 -7.74
C GLY A 61 -2.01 6.14 -7.30
N THR A 62 -2.33 7.43 -7.42
CA THR A 62 -1.40 8.53 -7.08
C THR A 62 -1.01 8.53 -5.60
N PHE A 63 -1.95 8.21 -4.70
CA PHE A 63 -1.69 8.12 -3.27
C PHE A 63 -0.66 7.01 -2.95
N GLY A 64 -0.88 5.81 -3.48
CA GLY A 64 0.06 4.69 -3.35
C GLY A 64 1.42 5.00 -3.97
N TRP A 65 1.42 5.66 -5.14
CA TRP A 65 2.66 6.05 -5.83
C TRP A 65 3.50 7.01 -4.97
N TRP A 66 2.90 8.07 -4.40
CA TRP A 66 3.63 8.98 -3.52
C TRP A 66 4.10 8.31 -2.23
N GLY A 67 3.26 7.46 -1.63
CA GLY A 67 3.66 6.70 -0.44
C GLY A 67 4.82 5.73 -0.70
N ALA A 68 4.87 5.14 -1.89
CA ALA A 68 5.97 4.30 -2.34
C ALA A 68 7.23 5.11 -2.69
N TYR A 69 7.07 6.25 -3.37
CA TYR A 69 8.17 7.13 -3.76
C TYR A 69 8.91 7.72 -2.54
N LEU A 70 8.16 8.05 -1.49
CA LEU A 70 8.70 8.62 -0.26
C LEU A 70 9.29 7.57 0.69
N SER A 71 8.94 6.28 0.53
CA SER A 71 9.48 5.22 1.37
C SER A 71 10.87 4.80 0.90
N SER A 72 11.68 4.27 1.83
CA SER A 72 13.07 3.88 1.55
C SER A 72 13.21 2.40 1.12
N GLY A 73 12.09 1.77 0.75
CA GLY A 73 11.91 0.33 0.84
C GLY A 73 11.64 -0.42 -0.45
N VAL A 74 11.40 -1.73 -0.32
CA VAL A 74 10.82 -2.52 -1.41
C VAL A 74 9.35 -2.12 -1.59
N VAL A 75 8.99 -1.78 -2.82
CA VAL A 75 7.62 -1.46 -3.20
C VAL A 75 7.02 -2.66 -3.93
N ILE A 76 5.92 -3.20 -3.39
CA ILE A 76 5.10 -4.20 -4.06
C ILE A 76 3.82 -3.53 -4.52
N HIS A 77 3.54 -3.63 -5.82
CA HIS A 77 2.29 -3.18 -6.41
C HIS A 77 1.64 -4.35 -7.15
N ASP A 78 0.34 -4.25 -7.43
CA ASP A 78 -0.32 -5.23 -8.28
C ASP A 78 0.24 -5.13 -9.71
N VAL A 79 0.75 -6.24 -10.24
CA VAL A 79 1.36 -6.34 -11.57
C VAL A 79 0.33 -6.74 -12.63
N LYS A 80 -0.91 -7.08 -12.23
CA LYS A 80 -1.95 -7.40 -13.21
C LYS A 80 -2.42 -6.13 -13.92
N SER A 81 -1.77 -5.85 -15.05
CA SER A 81 -2.47 -5.25 -16.18
C SER A 81 -3.71 -6.12 -16.41
N PRO A 82 -4.92 -5.55 -16.32
CA PRO A 82 -6.12 -6.35 -16.38
C PRO A 82 -6.15 -7.05 -17.74
N GLN A 83 -6.59 -8.31 -17.75
CA GLN A 83 -6.65 -9.16 -18.95
C GLN A 83 -7.57 -8.55 -20.03
N ASN A 84 -8.43 -7.61 -19.63
CA ASN A 84 -9.23 -6.75 -20.48
C ASN A 84 -8.81 -5.29 -20.25
N PRO A 85 -8.72 -4.45 -21.29
CA PRO A 85 -8.34 -3.05 -21.12
C PRO A 85 -9.31 -2.36 -20.17
N THR A 86 -8.77 -1.89 -19.04
CA THR A 86 -9.51 -1.03 -18.12
C THR A 86 -9.40 0.42 -18.56
N PRO A 87 -10.24 1.32 -18.02
CA PRO A 87 -10.11 2.75 -18.29
C PRO A 87 -8.69 3.31 -18.04
N ILE A 88 -7.92 2.69 -17.13
CA ILE A 88 -6.52 3.00 -16.89
C ILE A 88 -5.64 2.64 -18.09
N ASP A 89 -5.87 1.52 -18.77
CA ASP A 89 -5.09 1.12 -19.94
C ASP A 89 -5.32 2.05 -21.15
N ASN A 90 -6.47 2.72 -21.21
CA ASN A 90 -6.84 3.59 -22.33
C ASN A 90 -6.36 5.04 -22.15
N ASN A 91 -6.33 5.55 -20.93
CA ASN A 91 -6.06 6.97 -20.65
C ASN A 91 -4.81 7.22 -19.80
N CYS A 92 -4.13 6.19 -19.32
CA CYS A 92 -2.93 6.33 -18.50
C CYS A 92 -1.72 5.67 -19.19
N SER A 93 -0.62 6.42 -19.27
CA SER A 93 0.66 5.82 -19.64
C SER A 93 1.13 4.90 -18.51
N LYS A 94 1.38 3.63 -18.83
CA LYS A 94 1.89 2.65 -17.87
C LYS A 94 3.24 3.10 -17.29
N ASP A 95 4.06 3.72 -18.13
CA ASP A 95 5.39 4.20 -17.75
C ASP A 95 5.33 5.34 -16.71
N ALA A 96 4.18 6.03 -16.58
CA ALA A 96 3.99 7.07 -15.57
C ALA A 96 3.77 6.49 -14.16
N PHE A 97 3.27 5.25 -14.05
CA PHE A 97 2.95 4.59 -12.78
C PHE A 97 3.90 3.44 -12.43
N PHE A 98 4.55 2.85 -13.45
CA PHE A 98 5.43 1.69 -13.31
C PHE A 98 6.79 2.02 -13.95
N PRO A 99 7.75 2.61 -13.21
CA PRO A 99 9.09 2.83 -13.74
C PRO A 99 9.76 1.48 -14.04
N SER A 100 10.32 1.37 -15.24
CA SER A 100 11.02 0.20 -15.81
C SER A 100 12.30 -0.16 -15.07
#